data_AF-A0A356M3B3-F1
#
_entry.id   AF-A0A356M3B3-F1
#
_cell.length_a   1.000
_cell.length_b   1.000
_cell.length_c   1.000
_cell.angle_alpha   90.00
_cell.angle_beta   90.00
_cell.angle_gamma   90.00
#
_symmetry.space_group_name_H-M   'P 1'
#
loop_
_entity.id
_entity.type
_entity.pdbx_description
1 polymer ?
#
loop_
_entity_poly.entity_id
_entity_poly.type
_entity_poly.pdbx_seq_one_letter_code
_entity_poly.pdbx_strand_id
1 'polypeptide(L)'
;QYGKRIASLSNMLGGGVLVQRFGDLINGRRTNDHRLEQSYVRPTLEATPGDLSLVLPKRHLDNIIEMIETLDKLAPGTANHDTLLYGVEVKFYSSRLELNNELETKLPGLYAVGDGAGITRGLAQAGASGVIAARSIIKKIANES
;
A
#
# COMPACT_ATOMS: atom_id res chain seq x y z
N GLN A 1 -7.34 -8.35 -11.19
CA GLN A 1 -8.71 -7.91 -11.54
C GLN A 1 -9.43 -7.28 -10.35
N TYR A 2 -9.43 -7.91 -9.17
CA TYR A 2 -10.11 -7.40 -7.96
C TYR A 2 -9.65 -5.99 -7.51
N GLY A 3 -8.35 -5.77 -7.32
CA GLY A 3 -7.82 -4.45 -6.92
C GLY A 3 -8.12 -3.33 -7.93
N LYS A 4 -8.17 -3.63 -9.24
CA LYS A 4 -8.57 -2.65 -10.28
C LYS A 4 -10.03 -2.22 -10.10
N ARG A 5 -10.92 -3.14 -9.71
CA ARG A 5 -12.34 -2.82 -9.43
C ARG A 5 -12.48 -1.95 -8.19
N ILE A 6 -11.76 -2.25 -7.11
CA ILE A 6 -11.76 -1.44 -5.88
C ILE A 6 -11.26 -0.02 -6.16
N ALA A 7 -10.14 0.12 -6.88
CA ALA A 7 -9.60 1.43 -7.26
C ALA A 7 -10.59 2.22 -8.15
N SER A 8 -11.23 1.54 -9.11
CA SER A 8 -12.25 2.16 -9.96
C SER A 8 -13.49 2.59 -9.17
N LEU A 9 -13.94 1.81 -8.19
CA LEU A 9 -15.06 2.15 -7.30
C LEU A 9 -14.70 3.35 -6.41
N SER A 10 -13.49 3.40 -5.85
CA SER A 10 -12.98 4.54 -5.08
C SER A 10 -12.98 5.82 -5.91
N ASN A 11 -12.46 5.77 -7.13
CA ASN A 11 -12.46 6.92 -8.03
C ASN A 11 -13.88 7.35 -8.42
N MET A 12 -14.80 6.42 -8.63
CA MET A 12 -16.18 6.72 -8.98
C MET A 12 -16.97 7.36 -7.83
N LEU A 13 -16.72 6.95 -6.59
CA LEU A 13 -17.45 7.42 -5.40
C LEU A 13 -16.84 8.68 -4.77
N GLY A 14 -15.54 8.87 -4.92
CA GLY A 14 -14.78 9.94 -4.25
C GLY A 14 -13.99 10.86 -5.16
N GLY A 15 -13.96 10.63 -6.47
CA GLY A 15 -13.09 11.39 -7.39
C GLY A 15 -11.59 11.15 -7.18
N GLY A 16 -11.21 10.21 -6.30
CA GLY A 16 -9.83 9.98 -5.86
C GLY A 16 -9.79 9.22 -4.53
N VAL A 17 -8.99 9.72 -3.58
CA VAL A 17 -8.85 9.13 -2.24
C VAL A 17 -10.02 9.57 -1.36
N LEU A 18 -10.62 8.61 -0.67
CA LEU A 18 -11.63 8.84 0.37
C LEU A 18 -10.97 9.00 1.73
N VAL A 19 -11.53 9.88 2.55
CA VAL A 19 -11.19 10.02 3.97
C VAL A 19 -12.42 9.77 4.83
N GLN A 20 -12.26 9.00 5.91
CA GLN A 20 -13.29 8.77 6.90
C GLN A 20 -12.70 8.82 8.30
N ARG A 21 -13.38 9.49 9.23
CA ARG A 21 -13.00 9.47 10.65
C ARG A 21 -13.26 8.08 11.21
N PHE A 22 -12.33 7.56 12.01
CA PHE A 22 -12.43 6.24 12.60
C PHE A 22 -13.71 6.09 13.43
N GLY A 23 -14.06 7.11 14.21
CA GLY A 23 -15.30 7.11 14.98
C GLY A 23 -16.57 7.10 14.11
N ASP A 24 -16.56 7.77 12.95
CA ASP A 24 -17.69 7.69 12.01
C ASP A 24 -17.80 6.27 11.43
N LEU A 25 -16.68 5.63 11.09
CA LEU A 25 -16.63 4.25 10.60
C LEU A 25 -17.21 3.26 11.62
N ILE A 26 -16.79 3.33 12.89
CA ILE A 26 -17.31 2.46 13.96
C ILE A 26 -18.82 2.64 14.16
N ASN A 27 -19.31 3.87 14.02
CA ASN A 27 -20.73 4.18 14.11
C ASN A 27 -21.54 3.82 12.86
N GLY A 28 -20.91 3.26 11.83
CA GLY A 28 -21.55 2.93 10.55
C GLY A 28 -22.05 4.17 9.81
N ARG A 29 -21.32 5.29 9.91
CA ARG A 29 -21.71 6.58 9.36
C ARG A 29 -20.65 7.12 8.41
N ARG A 30 -21.11 7.81 7.37
CA ARG A 30 -20.27 8.58 6.46
C ARG A 30 -19.70 9.84 7.14
N THR A 31 -18.42 10.13 6.90
CA THR A 31 -17.83 11.46 7.16
C THR A 31 -18.22 12.42 6.02
N ASN A 32 -18.62 13.64 6.37
CA ASN A 32 -18.87 14.74 5.43
C ASN A 32 -17.99 15.94 5.77
N ASP A 33 -17.96 16.96 4.93
CA ASP A 33 -17.10 18.14 5.11
C ASP A 33 -17.32 18.81 6.47
N HIS A 34 -18.58 19.03 6.85
CA HIS A 34 -18.94 19.62 8.14
C HIS A 34 -18.37 18.87 9.34
N ARG A 35 -18.43 17.54 9.32
CA ARG A 35 -17.87 16.67 10.37
C ARG A 35 -16.34 16.68 10.37
N LEU A 36 -15.75 16.71 9.18
CA LEU A 36 -14.30 16.72 9.04
C LEU A 36 -13.71 18.05 9.53
N GLU A 37 -14.39 19.18 9.28
CA GLU A 37 -14.02 20.50 9.79
C GLU A 37 -14.06 20.59 11.32
N GLN A 38 -14.91 19.79 11.97
CA GLN A 38 -15.02 19.70 13.44
C GLN A 38 -13.97 18.78 14.07
N SER A 39 -13.14 18.10 13.27
CA SER A 39 -12.15 17.16 13.77
C SER A 39 -10.91 17.89 14.32
N TYR A 40 -10.35 17.39 15.43
CA TYR A 40 -9.08 17.90 15.95
C TYR A 40 -7.90 17.59 15.02
N VAL A 41 -7.98 16.49 14.26
CA VAL A 41 -6.97 16.07 13.29
C VAL A 41 -7.29 16.69 11.94
N ARG A 42 -6.33 17.41 11.36
CA ARG A 42 -6.48 18.01 10.03
C ARG A 42 -6.02 17.06 8.94
N PRO A 43 -6.77 16.92 7.84
CA PRO A 43 -6.31 16.17 6.70
C PRO A 43 -5.00 16.72 6.12
N THR A 44 -4.09 15.83 5.72
CA THR A 44 -2.80 16.18 5.10
C THR A 44 -2.75 15.88 3.60
N LEU A 45 -3.73 15.11 3.13
CA LEU A 45 -3.95 14.77 1.73
C LEU A 45 -5.29 15.37 1.29
N GLU A 46 -5.32 15.95 0.10
CA GLU A 46 -6.58 16.33 -0.55
C GLU A 46 -7.39 15.06 -0.84
N ALA A 47 -8.46 14.85 -0.07
CA ALA A 47 -9.26 13.63 -0.09
C ALA A 47 -10.73 13.97 0.16
N THR A 48 -11.62 13.19 -0.44
CA THR A 48 -13.06 13.41 -0.37
C THR A 48 -13.64 12.72 0.86
N PRO A 49 -14.37 13.42 1.75
CA PRO A 49 -15.02 12.79 2.90
C PRO A 49 -16.07 11.77 2.46
N GLY A 50 -15.98 10.57 3.03
CA GLY A 50 -16.73 9.43 2.52
C GLY A 50 -17.01 8.33 3.52
N ASP A 51 -17.39 7.20 2.97
CA ASP A 51 -17.64 5.96 3.68
C ASP A 51 -16.83 4.83 3.01
N LEU A 52 -15.80 4.36 3.72
CA LEU A 52 -14.92 3.30 3.26
C LEU A 52 -15.66 1.97 3.10
N SER A 53 -16.83 1.80 3.72
CA SER A 53 -17.64 0.59 3.56
C SER A 53 -18.26 0.41 2.18
N LEU A 54 -18.31 1.49 1.39
CA LEU A 54 -18.77 1.46 0.00
C LEU A 54 -17.72 0.94 -0.98
N VAL A 55 -16.44 0.93 -0.57
CA VAL A 55 -15.30 0.59 -1.43
C VAL A 55 -14.55 -0.65 -0.95
N LEU A 56 -14.51 -0.88 0.36
CA LEU A 56 -13.87 -2.03 0.97
C LEU A 56 -14.91 -3.08 1.39
N PRO A 57 -14.67 -4.36 1.10
CA PRO A 57 -15.46 -5.44 1.66
C PRO A 57 -15.45 -5.43 3.19
N LYS A 58 -16.59 -5.81 3.78
CA LYS A 58 -16.77 -5.87 5.24
C LYS A 58 -15.62 -6.57 5.97
N ARG A 59 -15.16 -7.74 5.47
CA ARG A 59 -14.05 -8.48 6.09
C ARG A 59 -12.77 -7.65 6.22
N HIS A 60 -12.44 -6.81 5.24
CA HIS A 60 -11.25 -5.96 5.32
C HIS A 60 -11.44 -4.80 6.30
N LEU A 61 -12.64 -4.21 6.36
CA LEU A 61 -12.95 -3.18 7.34
C LEU A 61 -12.90 -3.72 8.76
N ASP A 62 -13.50 -4.89 9.01
CA ASP A 62 -13.50 -5.53 10.33
C ASP A 62 -12.05 -5.77 10.79
N ASN A 63 -11.18 -6.27 9.89
CA ASN A 63 -9.76 -6.43 10.18
C ASN A 63 -9.04 -5.11 10.47
N ILE A 64 -9.35 -4.02 9.74
CA ILE A 64 -8.76 -2.69 9.98
C ILE A 64 -9.19 -2.15 11.33
N ILE A 65 -10.47 -2.30 11.68
CA ILE A 65 -11.03 -1.90 12.96
C ILE A 65 -10.34 -2.66 14.10
N GLU A 66 -10.30 -3.99 14.02
CA GLU A 66 -9.64 -4.84 15.02
C GLU A 66 -8.15 -4.49 15.18
N MET A 67 -7.46 -4.21 14.07
CA MET A 67 -6.06 -3.78 14.09
C MET A 67 -5.89 -2.45 14.83
N ILE A 68 -6.72 -1.44 14.55
CA ILE A 68 -6.66 -0.12 15.19
C ILE A 68 -6.95 -0.24 16.69
N GLU A 69 -7.98 -0.99 17.08
CA GLU A 69 -8.32 -1.24 18.48
C GLU A 69 -7.22 -2.00 19.22
N THR A 70 -6.56 -2.94 18.54
CA THR A 70 -5.42 -3.66 19.12
C THR A 70 -4.20 -2.75 19.25
N LEU A 71 -3.94 -1.90 18.25
CA LEU A 71 -2.84 -0.95 18.27
C LEU A 71 -3.02 0.11 19.36
N ASP A 72 -4.26 0.52 19.65
CA ASP A 72 -4.56 1.46 20.74
C ASP A 72 -4.10 0.95 22.12
N LYS A 73 -4.12 -0.37 22.33
CA LYS A 73 -3.58 -0.98 23.58
C LYS A 73 -2.06 -0.81 23.71
N LEU A 74 -1.34 -0.66 22.60
CA LEU A 74 0.11 -0.45 22.56
C LEU A 74 0.48 1.04 22.48
N ALA A 75 -0.35 1.83 21.77
CA ALA A 75 -0.18 3.25 21.55
C ALA A 75 -1.52 3.97 21.79
N PRO A 76 -1.83 4.33 23.05
CA PRO A 76 -3.10 4.94 23.41
C PRO A 76 -3.39 6.22 22.62
N GLY A 77 -4.62 6.33 22.10
CA GLY A 77 -5.05 7.42 21.24
C GLY A 77 -5.04 7.08 19.74
N THR A 78 -4.58 5.89 19.36
CA THR A 78 -4.67 5.41 17.98
C THR A 78 -6.13 5.23 17.56
N ALA A 79 -6.97 4.71 18.46
CA ALA A 79 -8.40 4.52 18.23
C ALA A 79 -9.25 5.77 18.55
N ASN A 80 -8.64 6.97 18.52
CA ASN A 80 -9.38 8.22 18.70
C ASN A 80 -10.49 8.37 17.63
N HIS A 81 -11.63 8.92 18.01
CA HIS A 81 -12.73 9.21 17.11
C HIS A 81 -12.29 10.02 15.87
N ASP A 82 -11.35 10.96 16.05
CA ASP A 82 -10.82 11.84 15.01
C ASP A 82 -9.62 11.27 14.23
N THR A 83 -9.22 10.03 14.50
CA THR A 83 -8.22 9.34 13.65
C THR A 83 -8.74 9.27 12.21
N LEU A 84 -7.97 9.79 11.25
CA LEU A 84 -8.35 9.83 9.84
C LEU A 84 -7.87 8.59 9.09
N LEU A 85 -8.80 7.88 8.47
CA LEU A 85 -8.53 6.74 7.59
C LEU A 85 -8.61 7.18 6.13
N TYR A 86 -7.52 6.99 5.39
CA TYR A 86 -7.45 7.26 3.96
C TYR A 86 -7.52 5.95 3.17
N GLY A 87 -8.35 5.90 2.15
CA GLY A 87 -8.47 4.72 1.30
C GLY A 87 -9.12 4.99 -0.06
N VAL A 88 -9.04 4.06 -1.01
CA VAL A 88 -8.33 2.77 -0.92
C VAL A 88 -6.99 2.83 -1.64
N GLU A 89 -5.91 2.53 -0.93
CA GLU A 89 -4.60 2.31 -1.56
C GLU A 89 -4.54 0.90 -2.17
N VAL A 90 -4.32 0.83 -3.49
CA VAL A 90 -4.12 -0.43 -4.20
C VAL A 90 -2.77 -0.39 -4.89
N LYS A 91 -1.83 -1.21 -4.41
CA LYS A 91 -0.57 -1.48 -5.13
C LYS A 91 -0.70 -2.78 -5.90
N PHE A 92 -0.53 -2.71 -7.22
CA PHE A 92 -0.41 -3.91 -8.05
C PHE A 92 0.99 -4.48 -7.86
N TYR A 93 1.08 -5.70 -7.32
CA TYR A 93 2.35 -6.41 -7.29
C TYR A 93 2.83 -6.64 -8.72
N SER A 94 4.12 -6.41 -8.94
CA SER A 94 4.81 -6.86 -10.13
C SER A 94 4.83 -8.39 -10.16
N SER A 95 4.73 -8.96 -11.36
CA SER A 95 4.93 -10.38 -11.58
C SER A 95 6.30 -10.78 -11.01
N ARG A 96 6.33 -11.74 -10.09
CA ARG A 96 7.59 -12.28 -9.56
C ARG A 96 8.29 -13.01 -10.69
N LEU A 97 9.38 -12.43 -11.20
CA LEU A 97 10.17 -13.03 -12.25
C LEU A 97 10.88 -14.27 -11.72
N GLU A 98 11.00 -15.31 -12.55
CA GLU A 98 11.85 -16.45 -12.25
C GLU A 98 13.31 -16.05 -12.50
N LEU A 99 14.10 -16.02 -11.42
CA LEU A 99 15.50 -15.61 -11.42
C LEU A 99 16.36 -16.71 -10.82
N ASN A 100 17.60 -16.81 -11.29
CA ASN A 100 18.62 -17.64 -10.64
C ASN A 100 19.23 -16.92 -9.42
N ASN A 101 20.20 -17.57 -8.76
CA ASN A 101 20.88 -17.00 -7.57
C ASN A 101 21.70 -15.73 -7.87
N GLU A 102 21.94 -15.45 -9.14
CA GLU A 102 22.67 -14.30 -9.65
C GLU A 102 21.73 -13.16 -10.09
N LEU A 103 20.42 -13.33 -9.89
CA LEU A 103 19.35 -12.41 -10.30
C LEU A 103 19.18 -12.27 -11.82
N GLU A 104 19.69 -13.25 -12.57
CA GLU A 104 19.51 -13.35 -14.02
C GLU A 104 18.21 -14.08 -14.33
N THR A 105 17.51 -13.60 -15.36
CA THR A 105 16.29 -14.24 -15.87
C THR A 105 16.63 -15.48 -16.71
N LYS A 106 15.60 -16.15 -17.25
CA LYS A 106 15.78 -17.21 -18.26
C LYS A 106 16.42 -16.72 -19.56
N LEU A 107 16.41 -15.41 -19.81
CA LEU A 107 17.08 -14.79 -20.96
C LEU A 107 18.52 -14.44 -20.56
N PRO A 108 19.54 -15.08 -21.16
CA PRO A 108 20.93 -14.81 -20.83
C PRO A 108 21.28 -13.34 -21.05
N GLY A 109 22.01 -12.75 -20.09
CA GLY A 109 22.40 -11.34 -20.09
C GLY A 109 21.31 -10.38 -19.59
N LEU A 110 20.09 -10.87 -19.33
CA LEU A 110 19.00 -10.05 -18.80
C LEU A 110 18.82 -10.30 -17.30
N TYR A 111 19.09 -9.27 -16.51
CA TYR A 111 18.97 -9.28 -15.05
C TYR A 111 17.73 -8.49 -14.62
N ALA A 112 17.11 -8.91 -13.52
CA ALA A 112 16.01 -8.18 -12.90
C ALA A 112 16.30 -7.95 -11.41
N VAL A 113 16.24 -6.69 -10.99
CA VAL A 113 16.59 -6.26 -9.62
C VAL A 113 15.54 -5.30 -9.06
N GLY A 114 15.59 -5.07 -7.75
CA GLY A 114 14.70 -4.16 -7.06
C GLY A 114 13.26 -4.67 -6.92
N ASP A 115 12.40 -3.79 -6.40
CA ASP A 115 11.03 -4.17 -6.02
C ASP A 115 10.20 -4.54 -7.25
N GLY A 116 10.49 -3.94 -8.41
CA GLY A 116 9.85 -4.25 -9.69
C GLY A 116 10.08 -5.68 -10.16
N ALA A 117 11.17 -6.34 -9.76
CA ALA A 117 11.41 -7.75 -10.03
C ALA A 117 10.65 -8.70 -9.08
N GLY A 118 10.01 -8.16 -8.04
CA GLY A 118 9.23 -8.92 -7.07
C GLY A 118 10.09 -9.71 -6.07
N ILE A 119 11.37 -9.36 -5.93
CA ILE A 119 12.35 -10.06 -5.07
C ILE A 119 12.78 -9.25 -3.84
N THR A 120 12.50 -7.94 -3.80
CA THR A 120 12.81 -7.06 -2.67
C THR A 120 11.56 -6.36 -2.16
N ARG A 121 11.61 -5.87 -0.92
CA ARG A 121 10.53 -5.11 -0.26
C ARG A 121 11.12 -3.95 0.54
N GLY A 122 11.80 -3.05 -0.15
CA GLY A 122 12.32 -1.82 0.44
C GLY A 122 13.68 -1.40 -0.10
N LEU A 123 14.02 -0.13 0.16
CA LEU A 123 15.18 0.55 -0.40
C LEU A 123 16.50 -0.20 -0.20
N ALA A 124 16.75 -0.70 1.01
CA ALA A 124 18.00 -1.40 1.33
C ALA A 124 18.12 -2.72 0.55
N GLN A 125 17.04 -3.49 0.47
CA GLN A 125 17.02 -4.75 -0.28
C GLN A 125 17.15 -4.49 -1.78
N ALA A 126 16.44 -3.49 -2.31
CA ALA A 126 16.52 -3.09 -3.70
C ALA A 126 17.95 -2.67 -4.08
N GLY A 127 18.60 -1.86 -3.25
CA GLY A 127 20.01 -1.48 -3.43
C GLY A 127 20.95 -2.68 -3.41
N ALA A 128 20.79 -3.59 -2.44
CA ALA A 128 21.60 -4.80 -2.35
C ALA A 128 21.45 -5.69 -3.59
N SER A 129 20.22 -5.84 -4.13
CA SER A 129 19.98 -6.62 -5.35
C SER A 129 20.68 -6.03 -6.57
N GLY A 130 20.75 -4.70 -6.70
CA GLY A 130 21.53 -4.04 -7.75
C GLY A 130 23.02 -4.33 -7.67
N VAL A 131 23.59 -4.31 -6.46
CA VAL A 131 25.01 -4.65 -6.23
C VAL A 131 25.30 -6.11 -6.58
N ILE A 132 24.39 -7.04 -6.25
CA ILE A 132 24.53 -8.46 -6.58
C ILE A 132 24.56 -8.66 -8.10
N ALA A 133 23.59 -8.10 -8.83
CA ALA A 133 23.55 -8.21 -10.29
C ALA A 133 24.78 -7.58 -10.95
N ALA A 134 25.23 -6.41 -10.48
CA ALA A 134 26.42 -5.76 -11.01
C ALA A 134 27.68 -6.64 -10.84
N ARG A 135 27.86 -7.27 -9.67
CA ARG A 135 28.96 -8.20 -9.41
C ARG A 135 28.89 -9.43 -10.30
N SER A 136 27.68 -9.95 -10.53
CA SER A 136 27.45 -11.08 -11.44
C SER A 136 27.86 -10.75 -12.88
N ILE A 137 27.42 -9.59 -13.38
CA ILE A 137 27.76 -9.10 -14.73
C ILE A 137 29.27 -8.97 -14.90
N ILE A 138 29.95 -8.32 -13.94
CA ILE A 138 31.41 -8.15 -13.97
C ILE A 138 32.12 -9.50 -14.02
N LYS A 139 31.70 -10.46 -13.19
CA LYS A 139 32.29 -11.81 -13.16
C LYS A 139 32.08 -12.55 -14.49
N LYS A 140 30.92 -12.39 -15.13
CA LYS A 140 30.61 -13.03 -16.42
C LYS A 140 31.47 -12.47 -17.56
N ILE A 141 31.58 -11.14 -17.65
CA ILE A 141 32.43 -10.44 -18.63
C ILE A 141 33.90 -10.87 -18.47
N ALA A 142 34.39 -10.96 -17.23
CA ALA A 142 35.76 -11.36 -16.95
C ALA A 142 36.08 -12.82 -17.32
N ASN A 143 35.09 -13.72 -17.30
CA ASN A 143 35.26 -15.13 -17.67
C ASN A 143 35.09 -15.40 -19.17
N GLU A 144 34.53 -14.46 -19.92
CA GLU A 144 34.40 -14.51 -21.39
C GLU A 144 35.60 -13.88 -22.11
N SER A 145 36.51 -13.25 -21.36
CA SER A 145 37.80 -12.68 -21.82
C SER A 145 38.93 -13.68 -21.67
#